data_AF-A0A0W0Z6Y1-F1
#
_entry.id   AF-A0A0W0Z6Y1-F1
#
_cell.length_a   1.000
_cell.length_b   1.000
_cell.length_c   1.000
_cell.angle_alpha   90.00
_cell.angle_beta   90.00
_cell.angle_gamma   90.00
#
_symmetry.space_group_name_H-M   'P 1'
#
loop_
_entity.id
_entity.type
_entity.pdbx_description
1 polymer ?
#
loop_
_entity_poly.entity_id
_entity_poly.type
_entity_poly.pdbx_seq_one_letter_code
_entity_poly.pdbx_strand_id
1 'polypeptide(L)'
;MSKQKGKIATSSVTDGWTPMKHTRQVLSAWRDKILHGDLTITDIEKLEKDIVSGGGYHPLTIDSQNKLTYDDQGYTQQEAVIDFVLAVCPYLSAARLYRLTEMALAKEISGAVDNTFLRNNELARYLLVYETGIHTKTEEIPDVLKAHLEPLTRQFSEESCKNIINHSILKTLENLRDNHHGFEALRLSKPIDSDFVKELKTKYLVERAGFCYETKDARQYKGKADRSMEKTELPAWLVDIYSPVKRVARKPRPGILHFFKPHKPGVKEKSPVKERSLYNDVL
;
A
#
# COMPACT_ATOMS: atom_id res chain seq x y z
N MET A 1 11.35 -3.46 36.62
CA MET A 1 10.29 -3.14 35.64
C MET A 1 10.69 -3.73 34.30
N SER A 2 10.07 -4.85 33.90
CA SER A 2 10.43 -5.60 32.70
C SER A 2 9.70 -5.02 31.48
N LYS A 3 10.44 -4.56 30.47
CA LYS A 3 9.87 -4.08 29.20
C LYS A 3 9.45 -5.29 28.36
N GLN A 4 8.17 -5.64 28.39
CA GLN A 4 7.59 -6.58 27.43
C GLN A 4 7.67 -5.95 26.02
N LYS A 5 8.62 -6.40 25.21
CA LYS A 5 8.60 -6.19 23.77
C LYS A 5 7.41 -6.98 23.23
N GLY A 6 6.35 -6.28 22.82
CA GLY A 6 5.21 -6.90 22.17
C GLY A 6 5.66 -7.57 20.87
N LYS A 7 5.71 -8.91 20.85
CA LYS A 7 5.72 -9.66 19.59
C LYS A 7 4.42 -9.32 18.87
N ILE A 8 4.53 -8.69 17.72
CA ILE A 8 3.42 -8.61 16.76
C ILE A 8 3.15 -10.06 16.36
N ALA A 9 1.90 -10.49 16.45
CA ALA A 9 1.50 -11.82 16.02
C ALA A 9 1.72 -11.90 14.50
N THR A 10 2.87 -12.43 14.10
CA THR A 10 3.08 -12.87 12.72
C THR A 10 2.20 -14.11 12.57
N SER A 11 1.03 -13.93 11.94
CA SER A 11 0.20 -15.07 11.54
C SER A 11 1.08 -16.01 10.71
N SER A 12 1.10 -17.29 11.11
CA SER A 12 1.61 -18.35 10.25
C SER A 12 0.83 -18.25 8.94
N VAL A 13 1.52 -17.85 7.86
CA VAL A 13 0.98 -17.90 6.50
C VAL A 13 0.45 -19.32 6.32
N THR A 14 -0.85 -19.42 6.10
CA THR A 14 -1.55 -20.68 5.93
C THR A 14 -0.95 -21.40 4.73
N ASP A 15 -0.37 -22.58 4.98
CA ASP A 15 -0.04 -23.55 3.94
C ASP A 15 -1.31 -23.78 3.10
N GLY A 16 -1.41 -23.15 1.93
CA GLY A 16 -2.53 -23.33 1.01
C GLY A 16 -3.02 -22.09 0.26
N TRP A 17 -2.72 -20.87 0.71
CA TRP A 17 -3.16 -19.68 -0.02
C TRP A 17 -2.09 -19.15 -0.99
N THR A 18 -2.48 -18.99 -2.26
CA THR A 18 -1.64 -18.45 -3.33
C THR A 18 -2.38 -17.27 -3.97
N PRO A 19 -1.76 -16.07 -4.05
CA PRO A 19 -2.40 -14.92 -4.66
C PRO A 19 -2.72 -15.18 -6.13
N MET A 20 -3.71 -14.48 -6.66
CA MET A 20 -4.05 -14.54 -8.09
C MET A 20 -2.83 -14.23 -8.98
N LYS A 21 -2.78 -14.82 -10.18
CA LYS A 21 -1.76 -14.52 -11.20
C LYS A 21 -1.70 -13.03 -11.49
N HIS A 22 -2.85 -12.37 -11.56
CA HIS A 22 -2.93 -10.92 -11.72
C HIS A 22 -2.18 -10.19 -10.61
N THR A 23 -2.48 -10.48 -9.34
CA THR A 23 -1.79 -9.90 -8.19
C THR A 23 -0.29 -10.17 -8.24
N ARG A 24 0.14 -11.39 -8.58
CA ARG A 24 1.57 -11.70 -8.74
C ARG A 24 2.23 -10.85 -9.84
N GLN A 25 1.53 -10.57 -10.94
CA GLN A 25 2.02 -9.68 -12.01
C GLN A 25 2.13 -8.24 -11.53
N VAL A 26 1.10 -7.71 -10.85
CA VAL A 26 1.14 -6.37 -10.25
C VAL A 26 2.32 -6.26 -9.27
N LEU A 27 2.50 -7.26 -8.40
CA LEU A 27 3.63 -7.29 -7.46
C LEU A 27 4.98 -7.34 -8.15
N SER A 28 5.11 -8.09 -9.25
CA SER A 28 6.38 -8.11 -9.99
C SER A 28 6.78 -6.73 -10.52
N ALA A 29 5.81 -5.87 -10.84
CA ALA A 29 6.04 -4.50 -11.30
C ALA A 29 6.28 -3.50 -10.15
N TRP A 30 5.57 -3.65 -9.03
CA TRP A 30 5.52 -2.64 -7.96
C TRP A 30 6.30 -2.99 -6.68
N ARG A 31 6.73 -4.25 -6.52
CA ARG A 31 7.34 -4.74 -5.26
C ARG A 31 8.46 -3.87 -4.73
N ASP A 32 9.37 -3.41 -5.60
CA ASP A 32 10.56 -2.72 -5.15
C ASP A 32 10.17 -1.35 -4.58
N LYS A 33 9.24 -0.64 -5.22
CA LYS A 33 8.71 0.63 -4.69
C LYS A 33 7.94 0.45 -3.39
N ILE A 34 7.07 -0.57 -3.33
CA ILE A 34 6.27 -0.89 -2.14
C ILE A 34 7.20 -1.21 -0.96
N LEU A 35 8.19 -2.08 -1.17
CA LEU A 35 9.13 -2.48 -0.13
C LEU A 35 10.01 -1.32 0.32
N HIS A 36 10.48 -0.45 -0.58
CA HIS A 36 11.32 0.67 -0.15
C HIS A 36 10.51 1.81 0.49
N GLY A 37 9.20 1.87 0.25
CA GLY A 37 8.32 2.91 0.77
C GLY A 37 8.49 4.24 0.02
N ASP A 38 8.92 4.18 -1.24
CA ASP A 38 9.22 5.34 -2.09
C ASP A 38 8.05 5.66 -3.06
N LEU A 39 6.82 5.39 -2.61
CA LEU A 39 5.61 5.62 -3.41
C LEU A 39 5.11 7.05 -3.25
N THR A 40 4.90 7.74 -4.37
CA THR A 40 4.19 9.01 -4.43
C THR A 40 2.67 8.79 -4.53
N ILE A 41 1.87 9.85 -4.34
CA ILE A 41 0.41 9.80 -4.57
C ILE A 41 0.09 9.30 -5.98
N THR A 42 0.80 9.80 -7.00
CA THR A 42 0.64 9.36 -8.40
C THR A 42 1.04 7.90 -8.59
N ASP A 43 2.00 7.38 -7.83
CA ASP A 43 2.34 5.96 -7.86
C ASP A 43 1.21 5.11 -7.26
N ILE A 44 0.59 5.54 -6.17
CA ILE A 44 -0.59 4.86 -5.59
C ILE A 44 -1.74 4.84 -6.59
N GLU A 45 -2.03 5.94 -7.28
CA GLU A 45 -3.08 5.99 -8.31
C GLU A 45 -2.85 4.97 -9.43
N LYS A 46 -1.61 4.82 -9.88
CA LYS A 46 -1.24 3.86 -10.92
C LYS A 46 -1.30 2.43 -10.40
N LEU A 47 -0.78 2.20 -9.19
CA LEU A 47 -0.84 0.90 -8.54
C LEU A 47 -2.29 0.43 -8.39
N GLU A 48 -3.19 1.29 -7.90
CA GLU A 48 -4.61 0.95 -7.74
C GLU A 48 -5.27 0.63 -9.08
N LYS A 49 -4.97 1.42 -10.12
CA LYS A 49 -5.44 1.11 -11.49
C LYS A 49 -4.96 -0.26 -11.95
N ASP A 50 -3.68 -0.57 -11.76
CA ASP A 50 -3.11 -1.87 -12.14
C ASP A 50 -3.73 -3.02 -11.33
N ILE A 51 -4.06 -2.80 -10.06
CA ILE A 51 -4.76 -3.80 -9.22
C ILE A 51 -6.15 -4.10 -9.81
N VAL A 52 -6.90 -3.08 -10.25
CA VAL A 52 -8.28 -3.26 -10.71
C VAL A 52 -8.42 -3.48 -12.23
N SER A 53 -7.33 -3.47 -13.00
CA SER A 53 -7.34 -3.43 -14.48
C SER A 53 -7.67 -4.73 -15.22
N GLY A 54 -8.19 -5.76 -14.54
CA GLY A 54 -8.44 -7.08 -15.17
C GLY A 54 -9.73 -7.77 -14.75
N GLY A 55 -10.56 -7.11 -13.93
CA GLY A 55 -11.76 -7.72 -13.38
C GLY A 55 -12.84 -8.00 -14.44
N GLY A 56 -13.57 -9.10 -14.24
CA GLY A 56 -14.68 -9.53 -15.07
C GLY A 56 -15.80 -10.10 -14.20
N TYR A 57 -17.01 -10.16 -14.73
CA TYR A 57 -18.10 -10.84 -14.02
C TYR A 57 -17.75 -12.32 -13.82
N HIS A 58 -17.88 -12.80 -12.59
CA HIS A 58 -17.80 -14.22 -12.27
C HIS A 58 -18.82 -14.55 -11.16
N PRO A 59 -19.25 -15.82 -11.07
CA PRO A 59 -20.10 -16.25 -9.97
C PRO A 59 -19.31 -16.28 -8.65
N LEU A 60 -19.98 -15.88 -7.57
CA LEU A 60 -19.46 -16.03 -6.21
C LEU A 60 -19.26 -17.52 -5.93
N THR A 61 -18.03 -17.88 -5.58
CA THR A 61 -17.69 -19.25 -5.19
C THR A 61 -17.43 -19.27 -3.69
N ILE A 62 -18.04 -20.25 -3.02
CA ILE A 62 -17.89 -20.47 -1.59
C ILE A 62 -17.23 -21.84 -1.40
N ASP A 63 -16.22 -21.90 -0.55
CA ASP A 63 -15.52 -23.14 -0.26
C ASP A 63 -16.22 -24.00 0.81
N SER A 64 -15.60 -25.13 1.16
CA SER A 64 -16.10 -26.02 2.21
C SER A 64 -16.14 -25.40 3.62
N GLN A 65 -15.48 -24.26 3.83
CA GLN A 65 -15.44 -23.52 5.10
C GLN A 65 -16.41 -22.32 5.09
N ASN A 66 -17.28 -22.23 4.09
CA ASN A 66 -18.22 -21.13 3.89
C ASN A 66 -17.53 -19.77 3.71
N LYS A 67 -16.33 -19.76 3.13
CA LYS A 67 -15.55 -18.56 2.81
C LYS A 67 -15.61 -18.27 1.31
N LEU A 68 -15.59 -16.98 0.97
CA LEU A 68 -15.48 -16.54 -0.41
C LEU A 68 -14.10 -16.88 -0.97
N THR A 69 -14.12 -17.46 -2.17
CA THR A 69 -12.91 -17.76 -2.95
C THR A 69 -13.01 -17.11 -4.31
N TYR A 70 -11.89 -16.64 -4.81
CA TYR A 70 -11.74 -16.04 -6.13
C TYR A 70 -10.52 -16.67 -6.82
N ASP A 71 -10.56 -16.71 -8.15
CA ASP A 71 -9.52 -17.33 -8.97
C ASP A 71 -9.19 -16.48 -10.21
N ASP A 72 -8.21 -16.95 -10.99
CA ASP A 72 -7.79 -16.27 -12.21
C ASP A 72 -8.80 -16.36 -13.38
N GLN A 73 -9.92 -17.10 -13.22
CA GLN A 73 -10.97 -17.20 -14.26
C GLN A 73 -11.91 -15.98 -14.22
N GLY A 74 -11.98 -15.28 -13.09
CA GLY A 74 -12.66 -14.00 -12.97
C GLY A 74 -12.73 -13.53 -11.52
N TYR A 75 -12.65 -12.21 -11.34
CA TYR A 75 -12.68 -11.55 -10.04
C TYR A 75 -13.29 -10.16 -10.16
N THR A 76 -13.92 -9.70 -9.09
CA THR A 76 -14.34 -8.30 -8.90
C THR A 76 -13.16 -7.40 -8.53
N GLN A 77 -13.33 -6.08 -8.67
CA GLN A 77 -12.31 -5.10 -8.23
C GLN A 77 -11.99 -5.25 -6.74
N GLN A 78 -13.04 -5.41 -5.93
CA GLN A 78 -12.93 -5.67 -4.50
C GLN A 78 -12.05 -6.89 -4.21
N GLU A 79 -12.27 -8.01 -4.88
CA GLU A 79 -11.48 -9.23 -4.66
C GLU A 79 -10.02 -9.06 -5.10
N ALA A 80 -9.77 -8.35 -6.21
CA ALA A 80 -8.40 -8.01 -6.62
C ALA A 80 -7.65 -7.20 -5.55
N VAL A 81 -8.33 -6.24 -4.93
CA VAL A 81 -7.72 -5.43 -3.87
C VAL A 81 -7.51 -6.24 -2.60
N ILE A 82 -8.46 -7.09 -2.22
CA ILE A 82 -8.33 -7.98 -1.06
C ILE A 82 -7.16 -8.95 -1.25
N ASP A 83 -7.07 -9.61 -2.41
CA ASP A 83 -5.98 -10.53 -2.76
C ASP A 83 -4.63 -9.82 -2.73
N PHE A 84 -4.56 -8.60 -3.29
CA PHE A 84 -3.37 -7.76 -3.23
C PHE A 84 -2.96 -7.42 -1.79
N VAL A 85 -3.90 -7.00 -0.94
CA VAL A 85 -3.64 -6.66 0.46
C VAL A 85 -3.10 -7.87 1.23
N LEU A 86 -3.71 -9.05 1.04
CA LEU A 86 -3.23 -10.29 1.65
C LEU A 86 -1.85 -10.72 1.13
N ALA A 87 -1.54 -10.46 -0.13
CA ALA A 87 -0.26 -10.82 -0.72
C ALA A 87 0.89 -9.90 -0.28
N VAL A 88 0.59 -8.66 0.14
CA VAL A 88 1.59 -7.62 0.45
C VAL A 88 1.75 -7.41 1.94
N CYS A 89 0.65 -7.13 2.63
CA CYS A 89 0.70 -6.54 3.98
C CYS A 89 1.39 -7.43 5.03
N PRO A 90 1.24 -8.77 5.03
CA PRO A 90 1.98 -9.63 5.95
C PRO A 90 3.51 -9.50 5.86
N TYR A 91 4.03 -9.02 4.73
CA TYR A 91 5.47 -8.92 4.45
C TYR A 91 6.02 -7.50 4.64
N LEU A 92 5.17 -6.54 4.96
CA LEU A 92 5.59 -5.19 5.29
C LEU A 92 5.92 -5.09 6.78
N SER A 93 6.97 -4.34 7.10
CA SER A 93 7.15 -3.88 8.48
C SER A 93 6.04 -2.89 8.84
N ALA A 94 5.71 -2.78 10.13
CA ALA A 94 4.66 -1.85 10.59
C ALA A 94 4.86 -0.42 10.06
N ALA A 95 6.11 0.07 10.02
CA ALA A 95 6.42 1.39 9.49
C ALA A 95 6.18 1.53 7.97
N ARG A 96 6.36 0.45 7.20
CA ARG A 96 6.11 0.44 5.75
C ARG A 96 4.62 0.32 5.44
N LEU A 97 3.91 -0.51 6.20
CA LEU A 97 2.45 -0.61 6.11
C LEU A 97 1.81 0.75 6.41
N TYR A 98 2.16 1.38 7.54
CA TYR A 98 1.69 2.71 7.90
C TYR A 98 1.89 3.73 6.78
N ARG A 99 3.09 3.78 6.19
CA ARG A 99 3.39 4.70 5.09
C ARG A 99 2.57 4.42 3.84
N LEU A 100 2.41 3.14 3.49
CA LEU A 100 1.59 2.75 2.33
C LEU A 100 0.13 3.16 2.55
N THR A 101 -0.42 2.88 3.73
CA THR A 101 -1.77 3.30 4.14
C THR A 101 -1.92 4.81 4.13
N GLU A 102 -0.96 5.55 4.68
CA GLU A 102 -0.93 7.01 4.72
C GLU A 102 -0.93 7.62 3.30
N MET A 103 -0.10 7.09 2.39
CA MET A 103 -0.08 7.57 1.00
C MET A 103 -1.39 7.25 0.26
N ALA A 104 -1.97 6.07 0.50
CA ALA A 104 -3.26 5.70 -0.08
C ALA A 104 -4.41 6.60 0.43
N LEU A 105 -4.39 6.96 1.71
CA LEU A 105 -5.34 7.92 2.30
C LEU A 105 -5.12 9.35 1.79
N ALA A 106 -3.87 9.79 1.67
CA ALA A 106 -3.54 11.12 1.16
C ALA A 106 -4.05 11.32 -0.28
N LYS A 107 -3.98 10.28 -1.11
CA LYS A 107 -4.57 10.26 -2.45
C LYS A 107 -6.07 10.58 -2.40
N GLU A 108 -6.82 9.96 -1.48
CA GLU A 108 -8.26 10.24 -1.33
C GLU A 108 -8.56 11.65 -0.87
N ILE A 109 -7.79 12.14 0.10
CA ILE A 109 -7.96 13.47 0.66
C ILE A 109 -7.67 14.56 -0.38
N SER A 110 -6.77 14.29 -1.33
CA SER A 110 -6.45 15.24 -2.41
C SER A 110 -7.59 15.41 -3.43
N GLY A 111 -8.57 14.48 -3.45
CA GLY A 111 -9.80 14.60 -4.22
C GLY A 111 -10.85 15.51 -3.56
N ALA A 112 -12.03 15.59 -4.17
CA ALA A 112 -13.18 16.25 -3.55
C ALA A 112 -13.64 15.42 -2.35
N VAL A 113 -13.34 15.91 -1.14
CA VAL A 113 -13.76 15.29 0.12
C VAL A 113 -15.26 15.42 0.26
N ASP A 114 -15.99 14.37 -0.09
CA ASP A 114 -17.44 14.27 0.06
C ASP A 114 -17.83 13.02 0.87
N ASN A 115 -19.14 12.75 0.94
CA ASN A 115 -19.68 11.60 1.67
C ASN A 115 -19.31 10.23 1.06
N THR A 116 -18.49 10.18 0.02
CA THR A 116 -17.98 8.96 -0.62
C THR A 116 -16.56 8.59 -0.21
N PHE A 117 -15.94 9.35 0.69
CA PHE A 117 -14.64 9.01 1.27
C PHE A 117 -14.59 7.56 1.79
N LEU A 118 -13.59 6.79 1.33
CA LEU A 118 -13.43 5.33 1.56
C LEU A 118 -14.57 4.43 1.04
N ARG A 119 -15.56 4.99 0.32
CA ARG A 119 -16.55 4.18 -0.43
C ARG A 119 -15.99 3.77 -1.79
N ASN A 120 -15.37 4.72 -2.50
CA ASN A 120 -14.88 4.54 -3.86
C ASN A 120 -13.41 4.10 -3.96
N ASN A 121 -12.62 4.30 -2.90
CA ASN A 121 -11.25 3.79 -2.86
C ASN A 121 -11.19 2.51 -2.05
N GLU A 122 -11.04 1.44 -2.80
CA GLU A 122 -10.91 0.10 -2.26
C GLU A 122 -9.53 -0.05 -1.60
N LEU A 123 -8.44 0.38 -2.24
CA LEU A 123 -7.08 0.14 -1.74
C LEU A 123 -6.82 0.79 -0.36
N ALA A 124 -7.11 2.08 -0.20
CA ALA A 124 -6.94 2.78 1.07
C ALA A 124 -7.82 2.17 2.18
N ARG A 125 -9.07 1.81 1.86
CA ARG A 125 -9.97 1.16 2.80
C ARG A 125 -9.40 -0.18 3.27
N TYR A 126 -9.03 -1.07 2.34
CA TYR A 126 -8.57 -2.41 2.69
C TYR A 126 -7.20 -2.40 3.40
N LEU A 127 -6.29 -1.48 3.04
CA LEU A 127 -5.03 -1.27 3.77
C LEU A 127 -5.29 -0.83 5.22
N LEU A 128 -6.14 0.19 5.40
CA LEU A 128 -6.47 0.71 6.73
C LEU A 128 -7.19 -0.34 7.59
N VAL A 129 -8.10 -1.10 7.00
CA VAL A 129 -8.80 -2.22 7.65
C VAL A 129 -7.82 -3.29 8.11
N TYR A 130 -6.90 -3.72 7.23
CA TYR A 130 -5.89 -4.71 7.57
C TYR A 130 -4.97 -4.20 8.70
N GLU A 131 -4.46 -2.98 8.57
CA GLU A 131 -3.57 -2.37 9.55
C GLU A 131 -4.25 -2.19 10.92
N THR A 132 -5.52 -1.80 10.92
CA THR A 132 -6.34 -1.74 12.14
C THR A 132 -6.44 -3.12 12.79
N GLY A 133 -6.77 -4.14 12.01
CA GLY A 133 -6.96 -5.50 12.50
C GLY A 133 -5.72 -6.13 13.13
N ILE A 134 -4.53 -5.89 12.57
CA ILE A 134 -3.27 -6.45 13.12
C ILE A 134 -2.76 -5.69 14.36
N HIS A 135 -3.11 -4.41 14.50
CA HIS A 135 -2.67 -3.58 15.63
C HIS A 135 -3.68 -3.57 16.79
N THR A 136 -4.89 -4.04 16.54
CA THR A 136 -5.90 -4.23 17.58
C THR A 136 -5.45 -5.36 18.51
N LYS A 137 -5.19 -5.03 19.78
CA LYS A 137 -4.76 -6.00 20.81
C LYS A 137 -5.89 -6.36 21.78
N THR A 138 -6.70 -5.36 22.12
CA THR A 138 -7.88 -5.45 22.98
C THR A 138 -9.09 -5.01 22.17
N GLU A 139 -10.23 -4.81 22.82
CA GLU A 139 -11.43 -4.24 22.17
C GLU A 139 -11.30 -2.72 21.90
N GLU A 140 -10.17 -2.11 22.27
CA GLU A 140 -9.93 -0.68 22.08
C GLU A 140 -9.49 -0.35 20.63
N ILE A 141 -9.76 0.88 20.22
CA ILE A 141 -9.30 1.40 18.94
C ILE A 141 -7.78 1.58 18.97
N PRO A 142 -7.02 0.96 18.06
CA PRO A 142 -5.57 1.04 18.07
C PRO A 142 -5.09 2.45 17.75
N ASP A 143 -3.98 2.86 18.37
CA ASP A 143 -3.42 4.21 18.18
C ASP A 143 -3.02 4.50 16.73
N VAL A 144 -2.69 3.46 15.95
CA VAL A 144 -2.40 3.60 14.52
C VAL A 144 -3.61 4.12 13.74
N LEU A 145 -4.80 3.62 14.08
CA LEU A 145 -6.06 4.07 13.46
C LEU A 145 -6.34 5.51 13.87
N LYS A 146 -6.12 5.87 15.14
CA LYS A 146 -6.23 7.27 15.60
C LYS A 146 -5.33 8.20 14.79
N ALA A 147 -4.06 7.81 14.58
CA ALA A 147 -3.09 8.61 13.83
C ALA A 147 -3.51 8.84 12.37
N HIS A 148 -4.01 7.81 11.68
CA HIS A 148 -4.52 7.96 10.31
C HIS A 148 -5.77 8.83 10.22
N LEU A 149 -6.63 8.79 11.23
CA LEU A 149 -7.90 9.52 11.24
C LEU A 149 -7.76 10.96 11.72
N GLU A 150 -6.70 11.29 12.45
CA GLU A 150 -6.50 12.61 13.02
C GLU A 150 -6.56 13.74 11.95
N PRO A 151 -5.86 13.64 10.80
CA PRO A 151 -5.98 14.63 9.73
C PRO A 151 -7.40 14.76 9.15
N LEU A 152 -8.17 13.67 9.14
CA LEU A 152 -9.51 13.59 8.55
C LEU A 152 -10.55 14.33 9.38
N THR A 153 -10.37 14.40 10.70
CA THR A 153 -11.33 15.10 11.56
C THR A 153 -11.50 16.59 11.28
N ARG A 154 -10.58 17.19 10.51
CA ARG A 154 -10.69 18.58 10.01
C ARG A 154 -11.73 18.72 8.90
N GLN A 155 -11.92 17.66 8.13
CA GLN A 155 -12.66 17.69 6.87
C GLN A 155 -14.09 17.16 7.03
N PHE A 156 -14.32 16.38 8.08
CA PHE A 156 -15.59 15.70 8.32
C PHE A 156 -16.26 16.17 9.61
N SER A 157 -17.59 16.20 9.57
CA SER A 157 -18.41 16.36 10.77
C SER A 157 -18.14 15.20 11.76
N GLU A 158 -18.48 15.38 13.05
CA GLU A 158 -18.31 14.29 14.02
C GLU A 158 -19.09 13.03 13.64
N GLU A 159 -20.32 13.22 13.15
CA GLU A 159 -21.18 12.13 12.69
C GLU A 159 -20.60 11.46 11.44
N SER A 160 -20.05 12.24 10.50
CA SER A 160 -19.35 11.70 9.32
C SER A 160 -18.13 10.88 9.73
N CYS A 161 -17.29 11.36 10.64
CA CYS A 161 -16.16 10.60 11.17
C CYS A 161 -16.61 9.30 11.83
N LYS A 162 -17.64 9.37 12.69
CA LYS A 162 -18.23 8.19 13.35
C LYS A 162 -18.67 7.15 12.33
N ASN A 163 -19.37 7.58 11.29
CA ASN A 163 -19.86 6.70 10.23
C ASN A 163 -18.73 6.11 9.38
N ILE A 164 -17.71 6.89 9.04
CA ILE A 164 -16.52 6.38 8.33
C ILE A 164 -15.87 5.27 9.14
N ILE A 165 -15.60 5.50 10.43
CA ILE A 165 -14.87 4.55 11.28
C ILE A 165 -15.71 3.29 11.52
N ASN A 166 -16.96 3.44 11.95
CA ASN A 166 -17.81 2.30 12.28
C ASN A 166 -18.19 1.49 11.04
N HIS A 167 -18.59 2.14 9.94
CA HIS A 167 -19.10 1.42 8.76
C HIS A 167 -18.05 1.10 7.70
N SER A 168 -17.11 2.01 7.43
CA SER A 168 -16.14 1.81 6.33
C SER A 168 -14.89 1.06 6.80
N ILE A 169 -14.63 1.02 8.11
CA ILE A 169 -13.44 0.36 8.68
C ILE A 169 -13.87 -0.83 9.53
N LEU A 170 -14.57 -0.61 10.64
CA LEU A 170 -14.86 -1.69 11.60
C LEU A 170 -15.83 -2.73 11.02
N LYS A 171 -16.91 -2.29 10.36
CA LYS A 171 -17.85 -3.22 9.72
C LYS A 171 -17.21 -3.95 8.53
N THR A 172 -16.36 -3.27 7.75
CA THR A 172 -15.60 -3.91 6.68
C THR A 172 -14.64 -4.96 7.24
N LEU A 173 -13.95 -4.67 8.35
CA LEU A 173 -13.07 -5.62 9.03
C LEU A 173 -13.83 -6.87 9.50
N GLU A 174 -14.99 -6.68 10.14
CA GLU A 174 -15.87 -7.77 10.55
C GLU A 174 -16.28 -8.63 9.34
N ASN A 175 -16.77 -8.00 8.27
CA ASN A 175 -17.16 -8.71 7.05
C ASN A 175 -15.99 -9.46 6.41
N LEU A 176 -14.78 -8.91 6.39
CA LEU A 176 -13.61 -9.58 5.83
C LEU A 176 -13.20 -10.78 6.67
N ARG A 177 -13.09 -10.61 8.00
CA ARG A 177 -12.75 -11.69 8.93
C ARG A 177 -13.73 -12.84 8.83
N ASP A 178 -15.02 -12.55 8.69
CA ASP A 178 -16.06 -13.57 8.68
C ASP A 178 -16.15 -14.26 7.32
N ASN A 179 -15.92 -13.55 6.20
CA ASN A 179 -16.17 -14.09 4.86
C ASN A 179 -14.93 -14.45 4.02
N HIS A 180 -13.72 -14.01 4.39
CA HIS A 180 -12.52 -14.16 3.55
C HIS A 180 -11.39 -14.87 4.28
N HIS A 181 -10.64 -15.69 3.55
CA HIS A 181 -9.40 -16.29 4.01
C HIS A 181 -8.30 -15.26 4.25
N GLY A 182 -7.46 -15.50 5.27
CA GLY A 182 -6.31 -14.67 5.61
C GLY A 182 -6.63 -13.49 6.54
N PHE A 183 -7.91 -13.23 6.82
CA PHE A 183 -8.36 -12.19 7.75
C PHE A 183 -8.78 -12.73 9.12
N GLU A 184 -8.81 -14.05 9.33
CA GLU A 184 -9.33 -14.69 10.54
C GLU A 184 -8.58 -14.28 11.81
N ALA A 185 -7.27 -14.06 11.68
CA ALA A 185 -6.41 -13.67 12.79
C ALA A 185 -6.57 -12.20 13.19
N LEU A 186 -7.26 -11.39 12.39
CA LEU A 186 -7.45 -9.98 12.68
C LEU A 186 -8.47 -9.78 13.80
N ARG A 187 -8.16 -8.86 14.72
CA ARG A 187 -9.01 -8.57 15.88
C ARG A 187 -9.94 -7.41 15.61
N LEU A 188 -11.14 -7.49 16.17
CA LEU A 188 -12.11 -6.41 16.10
C LEU A 188 -11.97 -5.46 17.28
N SER A 189 -12.07 -4.17 17.00
CA SER A 189 -12.31 -3.15 18.03
C SER A 189 -13.81 -2.93 18.20
N LYS A 190 -14.20 -2.38 19.35
CA LYS A 190 -15.56 -1.89 19.58
C LYS A 190 -15.91 -0.73 18.65
N PRO A 191 -17.18 -0.59 18.26
CA PRO A 191 -17.67 0.63 17.62
C PRO A 191 -17.33 1.86 18.45
N ILE A 192 -17.01 2.96 17.78
CA ILE A 192 -16.75 4.24 18.44
C ILE A 192 -18.04 5.02 18.65
N ASP A 193 -18.03 5.84 19.70
CA ASP A 193 -19.07 6.81 20.02
C ASP A 193 -18.66 8.24 19.63
N SER A 194 -19.54 9.20 19.90
CA SER A 194 -19.28 10.61 19.61
C SER A 194 -18.17 11.20 20.48
N ASP A 195 -17.97 10.67 21.69
CA ASP A 195 -16.99 11.22 22.63
C ASP A 195 -15.56 10.87 22.21
N PHE A 196 -15.36 9.67 21.65
CA PHE A 196 -14.11 9.31 20.97
C PHE A 196 -13.76 10.29 19.85
N VAL A 197 -14.74 10.66 19.01
CA VAL A 197 -14.49 11.59 17.89
C VAL A 197 -14.14 12.98 18.39
N LYS A 198 -14.81 13.45 19.46
CA LYS A 198 -14.49 14.73 20.11
C LYS A 198 -13.09 14.71 20.71
N GLU A 199 -12.69 13.62 21.36
CA GLU A 199 -11.32 13.46 21.89
C GLU A 199 -10.30 13.58 20.78
N LEU A 200 -10.51 12.87 19.66
CA LEU A 200 -9.61 12.89 18.51
C LEU A 200 -9.48 14.31 17.92
N LYS A 201 -10.60 15.03 17.80
CA LYS A 201 -10.63 16.44 17.37
C LYS A 201 -9.90 17.36 18.36
N THR A 202 -10.15 17.17 19.65
CA THR A 202 -9.59 18.02 20.72
C THR A 202 -8.09 17.85 20.81
N LYS A 203 -7.60 16.60 20.80
CA LYS A 203 -6.17 16.29 20.83
C LYS A 203 -5.44 16.98 19.67
N TYR A 204 -5.98 16.87 18.48
CA TYR A 204 -5.44 17.54 17.30
C TYR A 204 -5.39 19.08 17.45
N LEU A 205 -6.46 19.70 17.96
CA LEU A 205 -6.51 21.15 18.19
C LEU A 205 -5.51 21.58 19.27
N VAL A 206 -5.34 20.80 20.33
CA VAL A 206 -4.38 21.06 21.42
C VAL A 206 -2.94 20.91 20.95
N GLU A 207 -2.61 19.87 20.17
CA GLU A 207 -1.27 19.71 19.60
C GLU A 207 -0.92 20.87 18.65
N ARG A 208 -1.90 21.35 17.87
CA ARG A 208 -1.69 22.51 16.99
C ARG A 208 -1.61 23.85 17.75
N ALA A 209 -2.40 24.03 18.80
CA ALA A 209 -2.33 25.20 19.67
C ALA A 209 -1.03 25.22 20.50
N GLY A 210 -0.58 24.04 20.94
CA GLY A 210 0.71 23.81 21.59
C GLY A 210 1.90 23.98 20.66
N PHE A 211 1.74 23.85 19.34
CA PHE A 211 2.77 24.23 18.37
C PHE A 211 3.06 25.76 18.31
N CYS A 212 2.29 26.59 19.03
CA CYS A 212 2.67 27.98 19.32
C CYS A 212 3.56 28.14 20.58
N TYR A 213 3.82 27.08 21.34
CA TYR A 213 4.78 27.07 22.45
C TYR A 213 5.53 25.73 22.52
N GLU A 214 6.76 25.75 22.01
CA GLU A 214 7.82 24.74 22.22
C GLU A 214 7.62 23.35 21.59
N THR A 215 8.16 23.17 20.38
CA THR A 215 8.46 21.85 19.82
C THR A 215 9.78 21.31 20.38
N LYS A 216 9.70 20.40 21.38
CA LYS A 216 10.86 19.56 21.77
C LYS A 216 10.66 18.05 21.63
N ASP A 217 9.44 17.54 21.49
CA ASP A 217 9.19 16.09 21.65
C ASP A 217 8.82 15.28 20.40
N ALA A 218 8.95 15.86 19.19
CA ALA A 218 8.81 15.09 17.93
C ALA A 218 9.96 14.08 17.67
N ARG A 219 10.77 13.71 18.67
CA ARG A 219 11.94 12.83 18.53
C ARG A 219 11.69 11.36 18.86
N GLN A 220 10.53 10.98 19.38
CA GLN A 220 10.31 9.59 19.86
C GLN A 220 10.02 8.55 18.77
N TYR A 221 9.74 8.94 17.53
CA TYR A 221 9.58 8.03 16.39
C TYR A 221 10.85 7.89 15.51
N LYS A 222 12.05 8.12 16.05
CA LYS A 222 13.29 7.58 15.47
C LYS A 222 13.55 6.17 16.01
N GLY A 223 12.68 5.24 15.63
CA GLY A 223 12.94 3.81 15.79
C GLY A 223 14.15 3.40 14.96
N LYS A 224 15.16 2.81 15.60
CA LYS A 224 16.28 2.16 14.91
C LYS A 224 15.72 1.20 13.86
N ALA A 225 16.21 1.29 12.63
CA ALA A 225 15.95 0.30 11.60
C ALA A 225 16.48 -1.06 12.10
N ASP A 226 15.59 -1.88 12.63
CA ASP A 226 15.89 -3.25 13.03
C ASP A 226 16.04 -4.07 11.74
N ARG A 227 17.29 -4.31 11.33
CA ARG A 227 17.63 -5.18 10.20
C ARG A 227 17.65 -6.64 10.65
N SER A 228 16.56 -7.10 11.25
CA SER A 228 16.34 -8.51 11.52
C SER A 228 15.08 -8.95 10.77
N MET A 229 15.24 -9.23 9.47
CA MET A 229 14.40 -10.26 8.87
C MET A 229 14.85 -11.57 9.53
N GLU A 230 14.13 -12.00 10.57
CA GLU A 230 14.17 -13.41 10.98
C GLU A 230 13.82 -14.25 9.76
N LYS A 231 14.57 -15.34 9.55
CA LYS A 231 14.39 -16.27 8.45
C LYS A 231 13.10 -17.05 8.66
N THR A 232 11.97 -16.45 8.36
CA THR A 232 10.74 -17.19 8.07
C THR A 232 10.92 -17.79 6.69
N GLU A 233 10.74 -19.10 6.55
CA GLU A 233 10.75 -19.75 5.24
C GLU A 233 9.64 -19.12 4.40
N LEU A 234 10.03 -18.38 3.36
CA LEU A 234 9.08 -17.78 2.44
C LEU A 234 8.41 -18.91 1.63
N PRO A 235 7.07 -18.92 1.47
CA PRO A 235 6.39 -19.80 0.54
C PRO A 235 7.04 -19.75 -0.85
N ALA A 236 7.04 -20.86 -1.60
CA ALA A 236 7.75 -20.95 -2.88
C ALA A 236 7.39 -19.84 -3.88
N TRP A 237 6.12 -19.43 -3.93
CA TRP A 237 5.68 -18.33 -4.79
C TRP A 237 6.22 -16.96 -4.34
N LEU A 238 6.49 -16.78 -3.04
CA LEU A 238 7.17 -15.59 -2.51
C LEU A 238 8.67 -15.62 -2.75
N VAL A 239 9.31 -16.79 -2.82
CA VAL A 239 10.73 -16.89 -3.16
C VAL A 239 10.99 -16.28 -4.53
N ASP A 240 10.12 -16.52 -5.51
CA ASP A 240 10.25 -15.96 -6.85
C ASP A 240 9.98 -14.44 -6.90
N ILE A 241 9.09 -13.94 -6.03
CA ILE A 241 8.72 -12.51 -5.98
C ILE A 241 9.66 -11.70 -5.09
N TYR A 242 10.25 -12.26 -4.04
CA TYR A 242 11.00 -11.51 -3.01
C TYR A 242 12.46 -11.95 -2.87
N SER A 243 12.91 -12.98 -3.59
CA SER A 243 14.34 -13.24 -3.65
C SER A 243 15.06 -12.09 -4.36
N PRO A 244 16.14 -11.55 -3.78
CA PRO A 244 17.00 -10.64 -4.52
C PRO A 244 17.46 -11.38 -5.77
N VAL A 245 17.13 -10.82 -6.94
CA VAL A 245 17.65 -11.28 -8.23
C VAL A 245 19.13 -11.51 -8.02
N LYS A 246 19.58 -12.78 -8.07
CA LYS A 246 21.00 -13.12 -8.02
C LYS A 246 21.64 -12.24 -9.08
N ARG A 247 22.37 -11.21 -8.66
CA ARG A 247 23.17 -10.39 -9.57
C ARG A 247 24.04 -11.40 -10.30
N VAL A 248 23.71 -11.66 -11.56
CA VAL A 248 24.57 -12.44 -12.45
C VAL A 248 25.88 -11.70 -12.40
N ALA A 249 26.89 -12.32 -11.75
CA ALA A 249 28.22 -11.78 -11.68
C ALA A 249 28.66 -11.54 -13.12
N ARG A 250 28.66 -10.27 -13.56
CA ARG A 250 29.25 -9.90 -14.83
C ARG A 250 30.71 -10.32 -14.72
N LYS A 251 31.10 -11.36 -15.48
CA LYS A 251 32.50 -11.72 -15.66
C LYS A 251 33.27 -10.44 -16.03
N PRO A 252 34.42 -10.16 -15.41
CA PRO A 252 35.22 -9.01 -15.79
C PRO A 252 35.57 -9.13 -17.26
N ARG A 253 35.28 -8.08 -18.04
CA ARG A 253 35.75 -8.00 -19.42
C ARG A 253 37.28 -7.94 -19.37
N PRO A 254 38.00 -8.76 -20.17
CA PRO A 254 39.45 -8.62 -20.28
C PRO A 254 39.78 -7.25 -20.88
N GLY A 255 40.75 -6.58 -20.26
CA GLY A 255 41.20 -5.24 -20.62
C GLY A 255 41.68 -5.17 -22.06
N ILE A 256 41.23 -4.15 -22.77
CA ILE A 256 41.80 -3.76 -24.05
C ILE A 256 42.77 -2.61 -23.76
N LEU A 257 44.06 -2.90 -23.98
CA LEU A 257 45.15 -1.94 -23.96
C LEU A 257 44.90 -0.78 -24.93
N HIS A 258 45.22 0.42 -24.46
CA HIS A 258 45.40 1.60 -25.29
C HIS A 258 46.48 1.36 -26.36
N PHE A 259 46.14 1.63 -27.62
CA PHE A 259 47.10 2.04 -28.65
C PHE A 259 46.65 3.38 -29.22
N PHE A 260 47.44 4.42 -28.93
CA PHE A 260 47.46 5.68 -29.66
C PHE A 260 48.19 5.48 -30.99
N LYS A 261 47.69 6.10 -32.07
CA LYS A 261 48.47 6.86 -33.08
C LYS A 261 47.52 7.62 -34.04
N PRO A 262 48.00 8.65 -34.77
CA PRO A 262 47.31 9.94 -34.89
C PRO A 262 46.89 10.36 -36.32
N HIS A 263 46.05 11.40 -36.37
CA HIS A 263 45.81 12.42 -37.41
C HIS A 263 46.13 12.16 -38.90
N LYS A 264 45.17 12.50 -39.79
CA LYS A 264 45.17 13.80 -40.51
C LYS A 264 43.85 14.07 -41.28
N PRO A 265 43.60 15.34 -41.69
CA PRO A 265 42.29 15.88 -42.08
C PRO A 265 42.10 16.13 -43.59
N GLY A 266 40.85 16.43 -43.99
CA GLY A 266 40.44 16.97 -45.28
C GLY A 266 39.21 16.24 -45.83
N VAL A 267 38.24 16.80 -46.56
CA VAL A 267 37.96 18.13 -47.11
C VAL A 267 36.44 18.20 -47.36
N LYS A 268 35.91 19.42 -47.41
CA LYS A 268 34.56 19.91 -47.76
C LYS A 268 33.89 19.26 -48.99
N GLU A 269 32.56 19.19 -49.00
CA GLU A 269 31.66 19.69 -50.08
C GLU A 269 30.17 19.59 -49.64
N LYS A 270 29.50 20.73 -49.43
CA LYS A 270 28.46 21.37 -50.28
C LYS A 270 27.09 20.66 -50.32
N SER A 271 26.11 21.32 -49.71
CA SER A 271 24.67 21.24 -50.03
C SER A 271 24.39 21.86 -51.42
N PRO A 272 23.23 21.58 -52.06
CA PRO A 272 22.08 22.46 -51.83
C PRO A 272 20.66 21.81 -51.92
N VAL A 273 19.77 22.34 -51.08
CA VAL A 273 18.40 22.87 -51.32
C VAL A 273 17.55 22.33 -52.48
N LYS A 274 16.31 21.92 -52.15
CA LYS A 274 15.00 22.32 -52.78
C LYS A 274 13.84 21.70 -51.95
N GLU A 275 13.07 22.46 -51.18
CA GLU A 275 11.85 23.24 -51.54
C GLU A 275 10.70 22.46 -52.19
N ARG A 276 9.58 22.34 -51.44
CA ARG A 276 8.14 22.58 -51.79
C ARG A 276 7.28 22.01 -50.63
N SER A 277 6.49 22.77 -49.85
CA SER A 277 5.21 23.45 -50.19
C SER A 277 4.21 22.48 -50.84
N LEU A 278 2.93 22.35 -50.49
CA LEU A 278 1.95 23.11 -49.70
C LEU A 278 0.67 22.23 -49.62
N TYR A 279 -0.30 22.62 -48.76
CA TYR A 279 -1.74 22.28 -48.80
C TYR A 279 -2.17 20.86 -48.34
N ASN A 280 -3.32 20.65 -47.69
CA ASN A 280 -4.46 21.49 -47.30
C ASN A 280 -5.27 20.78 -46.20
N ASP A 281 -6.11 21.57 -45.55
CA ASP A 281 -7.19 21.22 -44.61
C ASP A 281 -8.14 20.10 -45.11
N VAL A 282 -8.87 19.47 -44.16
CA VAL A 282 -10.35 19.43 -44.09
C VAL A 282 -10.83 18.25 -43.23
N LEU A 283 -11.78 18.58 -42.34
CA LEU A 283 -12.61 17.80 -41.37
C LEU A 283 -12.02 17.49 -39.99
#